data_AF-A0A1K2IRV1-F1
#
_entry.id   AF-A0A1K2IRV1-F1
#
_cell.length_a   1.000
_cell.length_b   1.000
_cell.length_c   1.000
_cell.angle_alpha   90.00
_cell.angle_beta   90.00
_cell.angle_gamma   90.00
#
_symmetry.space_group_name_H-M   'P 1'
#
loop_
_entity.id
_entity.type
_entity.pdbx_description
1 polymer ?
#
loop_
_entity_poly.entity_id
_entity_poly.type
_entity_poly.pdbx_seq_one_letter_code
_entity_poly.pdbx_strand_id
1 'polypeptide(L)'
;MKFINLIIILLLTFSCSNEKETAEFEKVLGKENSETLTYLVNDFESDFLKRQYPNLETKKAYKQFLTELSKGQTEYWKKISESSREYLEKSNLRLEIYSVPDSIWIERDPEKLTLGNSSIPMLKIKRKYLMPDGTFEYSTSESSFRYKEPIDEDSIIESHKNWIDINYVGSYSRALNSISDKSDFLIDYLDIRETAGTIDPRIIADRMLKSKVNLNDYFIKRIIITEIVY
;
A
#
# COMPACT_ATOMS: atom_id res chain seq x y z
N MET A 1 21.45 35.10 -7.88
CA MET A 1 21.15 33.96 -6.98
C MET A 1 20.77 32.76 -7.84
N LYS A 2 21.74 31.92 -8.20
CA LYS A 2 21.57 30.83 -9.21
C LYS A 2 22.30 29.54 -8.80
N PHE A 3 22.22 29.14 -7.53
CA PHE A 3 22.93 27.94 -7.04
C PHE A 3 22.10 27.03 -6.11
N ILE A 4 20.76 27.03 -6.20
CA ILE A 4 19.91 26.17 -5.34
C ILE A 4 19.41 24.90 -6.05
N ASN A 5 19.59 24.75 -7.37
CA ASN A 5 19.01 23.61 -8.10
C ASN A 5 19.94 22.41 -8.33
N LEU A 6 21.10 22.32 -7.66
CA LEU A 6 22.08 21.25 -7.91
C LEU A 6 22.28 20.23 -6.77
N ILE A 7 21.37 20.17 -5.78
CA ILE A 7 21.53 19.29 -4.61
C ILE A 7 20.57 18.08 -4.60
N ILE A 8 19.60 17.99 -5.53
CA ILE A 8 18.62 16.88 -5.54
C ILE A 8 19.09 15.66 -6.37
N ILE A 9 20.20 15.76 -7.12
CA ILE A 9 20.66 14.67 -8.01
C ILE A 9 21.73 13.76 -7.36
N LEU A 10 22.23 14.09 -6.16
CA LEU A 10 23.43 13.42 -5.60
C LEU A 10 23.18 12.26 -4.62
N LEU A 11 21.97 11.66 -4.61
CA LEU A 11 21.65 10.48 -3.76
C LEU A 11 21.35 9.20 -4.55
N LEU A 12 21.52 9.19 -5.88
CA LEU A 12 21.20 8.03 -6.72
C LEU A 12 22.32 6.99 -6.87
N THR A 13 23.49 7.17 -6.26
CA THR A 13 24.66 6.31 -6.56
C THR A 13 25.08 5.42 -5.39
N PHE A 14 24.26 4.44 -4.99
CA PHE A 14 24.75 3.30 -4.16
C PHE A 14 23.95 1.98 -4.34
N SER A 15 23.55 1.61 -5.55
CA SER A 15 23.23 0.19 -5.84
C SER A 15 23.31 -0.13 -7.34
N CYS A 16 24.52 -0.30 -7.88
CA CYS A 16 24.70 -0.79 -9.25
C CYS A 16 24.22 -2.24 -9.46
N SER A 17 23.80 -2.97 -8.42
CA SER A 17 23.36 -4.36 -8.57
C SER A 17 21.96 -4.49 -9.17
N ASN A 18 21.13 -3.44 -9.13
CA ASN A 18 19.70 -3.53 -9.48
C ASN A 18 19.26 -2.48 -10.52
N GLU A 19 20.17 -1.84 -11.26
CA GLU A 19 19.81 -0.76 -12.20
C GLU A 19 18.85 -1.24 -13.30
N LYS A 20 19.07 -2.45 -13.82
CA LYS A 20 18.24 -3.03 -14.88
C LYS A 20 16.83 -3.32 -14.37
N GLU A 21 16.72 -3.95 -13.20
CA GLU A 21 15.46 -4.27 -12.54
C GLU A 21 14.70 -3.01 -12.15
N THR A 22 15.41 -2.00 -11.65
CA THR A 22 14.82 -0.71 -11.31
C THR A 22 14.24 -0.06 -12.56
N ALA A 23 15.00 -0.05 -13.67
CA ALA A 23 14.54 0.49 -14.94
C ALA A 23 13.34 -0.30 -15.50
N GLU A 24 13.31 -1.62 -15.35
CA GLU A 24 12.18 -2.48 -15.75
C GLU A 24 10.93 -2.15 -14.92
N PHE A 25 11.06 -2.11 -13.59
CA PHE A 25 9.99 -1.75 -12.68
C PHE A 25 9.42 -0.36 -12.99
N GLU A 26 10.28 0.66 -13.10
CA GLU A 26 9.86 2.04 -13.37
C GLU A 26 9.25 2.21 -14.77
N LYS A 27 9.72 1.43 -15.75
CA LYS A 27 9.13 1.40 -17.10
C LYS A 27 7.70 0.86 -17.07
N VAL A 28 7.44 -0.19 -16.28
CA VAL A 28 6.09 -0.78 -16.16
C VAL A 28 5.18 0.09 -15.31
N LEU A 29 5.69 0.64 -14.21
CA LEU A 29 4.95 1.51 -13.29
C LEU A 29 4.59 2.86 -13.95
N GLY A 30 5.47 3.35 -14.81
CA GLY A 30 5.35 4.65 -15.46
C GLY A 30 5.99 5.77 -14.65
N LYS A 31 6.42 6.83 -15.36
CA LYS A 31 7.22 7.91 -14.78
C LYS A 31 6.56 8.61 -13.60
N GLU A 32 5.32 9.08 -13.78
CA GLU A 32 4.58 9.84 -12.75
C GLU A 32 4.34 9.00 -11.48
N ASN A 33 3.93 7.74 -11.65
CA ASN A 33 3.74 6.81 -10.54
C ASN A 33 5.07 6.47 -9.83
N SER A 34 6.17 6.36 -10.58
CA SER A 34 7.52 6.12 -10.03
C SER A 34 8.03 7.33 -9.23
N GLU A 35 7.80 8.54 -9.75
CA GLU A 35 8.10 9.80 -9.06
C GLU A 35 7.27 9.93 -7.77
N THR A 36 5.98 9.60 -7.85
CA THR A 36 5.08 9.61 -6.67
C THR A 36 5.58 8.65 -5.60
N LEU A 37 5.87 7.40 -5.95
CA LEU A 37 6.35 6.40 -5.01
C LEU A 37 7.71 6.76 -4.40
N THR A 38 8.59 7.37 -5.21
CA THR A 38 9.89 7.90 -4.74
C THR A 38 9.70 9.03 -3.73
N TYR A 39 8.76 9.95 -3.98
CA TYR A 39 8.41 10.99 -3.02
C TYR A 39 7.92 10.41 -1.70
N LEU A 40 7.01 9.42 -1.74
CA LEU A 40 6.46 8.80 -0.53
C LEU A 40 7.54 8.10 0.32
N VAL A 41 8.49 7.40 -0.32
CA VAL A 41 9.66 6.81 0.36
C VAL A 41 10.50 7.91 1.01
N ASN A 42 10.83 8.95 0.26
CA ASN A 42 11.68 10.04 0.75
C ASN A 42 11.04 10.81 1.91
N ASP A 43 9.74 11.09 1.83
CA ASP A 43 9.00 11.74 2.92
C ASP A 43 8.96 10.84 4.15
N PHE A 44 8.65 9.56 4.01
CA PHE A 44 8.67 8.62 5.14
C PHE A 44 10.04 8.57 5.83
N GLU A 45 11.13 8.53 5.06
CA GLU A 45 12.49 8.52 5.60
C GLU A 45 12.90 9.86 6.22
N SER A 46 12.58 10.97 5.56
CA SER A 46 13.04 12.30 5.96
C SER A 46 12.17 12.96 7.03
N ASP A 47 10.94 12.51 7.19
CA ASP A 47 9.98 13.01 8.16
C ASP A 47 9.64 11.96 9.23
N PHE A 48 8.85 10.93 8.91
CA PHE A 48 8.37 9.97 9.91
C PHE A 48 9.51 9.25 10.65
N LEU A 49 10.44 8.61 9.93
CA LEU A 49 11.53 7.87 10.56
C LEU A 49 12.45 8.78 11.38
N LYS A 50 12.76 9.99 10.92
CA LYS A 50 13.57 10.94 11.69
C LYS A 50 12.85 11.45 12.93
N ARG A 51 11.55 11.72 12.83
CA ARG A 51 10.75 12.15 13.99
C ARG A 51 10.59 11.01 14.99
N GLN A 52 10.40 9.77 14.54
CA GLN A 52 10.15 8.61 15.39
C GLN A 52 11.45 8.07 16.02
N TYR A 53 12.54 8.06 15.26
CA TYR A 53 13.83 7.49 15.65
C TYR A 53 15.00 8.45 15.38
N PRO A 54 15.06 9.62 16.04
CA PRO A 54 15.97 10.72 15.68
C PRO A 54 17.47 10.36 15.79
N ASN A 55 17.81 9.36 16.61
CA ASN A 55 19.19 8.95 16.86
C ASN A 55 19.60 7.69 16.08
N LEU A 56 18.72 7.17 15.21
CA LEU A 56 19.01 5.98 14.40
C LEU A 56 19.30 6.37 12.95
N GLU A 57 20.30 5.73 12.37
CA GLU A 57 20.50 5.73 10.91
C GLU A 57 19.30 5.08 10.22
N THR A 58 18.97 5.52 8.99
CA THR A 58 17.78 5.10 8.24
C THR A 58 17.56 3.59 8.22
N LYS A 59 18.60 2.79 7.95
CA LYS A 59 18.51 1.31 7.95
C LYS A 59 18.09 0.75 9.32
N LYS A 60 18.65 1.30 10.40
CA LYS A 60 18.32 0.90 11.78
C LYS A 60 16.92 1.40 12.17
N ALA A 61 16.52 2.58 11.70
CA ALA A 61 15.19 3.12 11.88
C ALA A 61 14.12 2.23 11.20
N TYR A 62 14.33 1.79 9.96
CA TYR A 62 13.45 0.80 9.31
C TYR A 62 13.38 -0.52 10.10
N LYS A 63 14.53 -1.02 10.58
CA LYS A 63 14.54 -2.26 11.36
C LYS A 63 13.75 -2.12 12.65
N GLN A 64 13.91 -0.99 13.35
CA GLN A 64 13.16 -0.67 14.56
C GLN A 64 11.66 -0.55 14.26
N PHE A 65 11.30 0.18 13.21
CA PHE A 65 9.92 0.32 12.71
C PHE A 65 9.25 -1.03 12.48
N LEU A 66 9.85 -1.91 11.67
CA LEU A 66 9.30 -3.25 11.41
C LEU A 66 9.23 -4.11 12.67
N THR A 67 10.23 -3.99 13.57
CA THR A 67 10.26 -4.75 14.83
C THR A 67 9.10 -4.35 15.73
N GLU A 68 8.88 -3.05 15.92
CA GLU A 68 7.75 -2.53 16.70
C GLU A 68 6.41 -2.92 16.08
N LEU A 69 6.28 -2.78 14.75
CA LEU A 69 5.08 -3.17 14.03
C LEU A 69 4.74 -4.64 14.20
N SER A 70 5.71 -5.54 13.98
CA SER A 70 5.51 -6.99 14.11
C SER A 70 5.03 -7.42 15.51
N LYS A 71 5.34 -6.60 16.52
CA LYS A 71 4.93 -6.80 17.92
C LYS A 71 3.65 -6.04 18.30
N GLY A 72 3.06 -5.28 17.38
CA GLY A 72 1.90 -4.42 17.65
C GLY A 72 2.22 -3.20 18.53
N GLN A 73 3.49 -2.81 18.64
CA GLN A 73 3.95 -1.72 19.51
C GLN A 73 3.87 -0.36 18.79
N THR A 74 2.68 0.01 18.33
CA THR A 74 2.48 1.18 17.44
C THR A 74 1.71 2.33 18.09
N GLU A 75 1.23 2.18 19.33
CA GLU A 75 0.37 3.16 20.01
C GLU A 75 1.01 4.55 20.17
N TYR A 76 2.35 4.60 20.30
CA TYR A 76 3.13 5.83 20.47
C TYR A 76 3.69 6.37 19.15
N TRP A 77 3.34 5.79 18.01
CA TRP A 77 3.83 6.25 16.73
C TRP A 77 3.25 7.62 16.39
N LYS A 78 4.14 8.49 15.92
CA LYS A 78 3.71 9.77 15.38
C LYS A 78 2.88 9.54 14.11
N LYS A 79 2.01 10.48 13.76
CA LYS A 79 1.25 10.39 12.50
C LYS A 79 2.20 10.44 11.29
N ILE A 80 1.83 9.69 10.26
CA ILE A 80 2.38 9.83 8.90
C ILE A 80 1.99 11.22 8.37
N SER A 81 2.81 11.77 7.48
CA SER A 81 2.60 13.07 6.86
C SER A 81 1.25 13.18 6.17
N GLU A 82 0.47 14.20 6.55
CA GLU A 82 -0.82 14.50 5.92
C GLU A 82 -0.64 14.90 4.46
N SER A 83 0.41 15.67 4.15
CA SER A 83 0.70 16.07 2.77
C SER A 83 0.99 14.87 1.88
N SER A 84 1.66 13.84 2.40
CA SER A 84 1.97 12.64 1.63
C SER A 84 0.77 11.75 1.42
N ARG A 85 -0.16 11.69 2.39
CA ARG A 85 -1.46 11.04 2.22
C ARG A 85 -2.27 11.72 1.13
N GLU A 86 -2.41 13.04 1.20
CA GLU A 86 -3.11 13.81 0.17
C GLU A 86 -2.45 13.66 -1.21
N TYR A 87 -1.12 13.61 -1.25
CA TYR A 87 -0.39 13.45 -2.51
C TYR A 87 -0.67 12.09 -3.14
N LEU A 88 -0.66 11.00 -2.35
CA LEU A 88 -1.09 9.69 -2.83
C LEU A 88 -2.55 9.69 -3.27
N GLU A 89 -3.46 10.26 -2.47
CA GLU A 89 -4.90 10.33 -2.77
C GLU A 89 -5.21 11.04 -4.09
N LYS A 90 -4.46 12.09 -4.42
CA LYS A 90 -4.61 12.86 -5.66
C LYS A 90 -3.90 12.22 -6.86
N SER A 91 -3.03 11.24 -6.63
CA SER A 91 -2.25 10.57 -7.68
C SER A 91 -2.99 9.39 -8.31
N ASN A 92 -2.65 9.08 -9.56
CA ASN A 92 -3.10 7.85 -10.19
C ASN A 92 -2.50 6.60 -9.52
N LEU A 93 -1.33 6.72 -8.89
CA LEU A 93 -0.65 5.62 -8.20
C LEU A 93 -1.58 4.91 -7.21
N ARG A 94 -2.44 5.64 -6.49
CA ARG A 94 -3.38 5.02 -5.53
C ARG A 94 -4.33 4.02 -6.21
N LEU A 95 -4.85 4.35 -7.39
CA LEU A 95 -5.75 3.48 -8.15
C LEU A 95 -5.01 2.39 -8.93
N GLU A 96 -3.69 2.53 -9.08
CA GLU A 96 -2.79 1.55 -9.70
C GLU A 96 -2.29 0.50 -8.69
N ILE A 97 -2.26 0.86 -7.40
CA ILE A 97 -1.98 -0.06 -6.29
C ILE A 97 -3.27 -0.72 -5.81
N TYR A 98 -4.34 0.06 -5.65
CA TYR A 98 -5.56 -0.37 -4.95
C TYR A 98 -6.83 -0.21 -5.78
N SER A 99 -7.78 -1.09 -5.50
CA SER A 99 -9.20 -0.84 -5.73
C SER A 99 -9.77 -0.08 -4.54
N VAL A 100 -10.23 1.15 -4.74
CA VAL A 100 -10.66 2.04 -3.66
C VAL A 100 -12.18 2.13 -3.57
N PRO A 101 -12.80 2.22 -2.38
CA PRO A 101 -14.25 2.39 -2.26
C PRO A 101 -14.75 3.62 -3.04
N ASP A 102 -15.75 3.40 -3.90
CA ASP A 102 -16.48 4.41 -4.67
C ASP A 102 -17.89 4.62 -4.10
N SER A 103 -18.55 3.51 -3.74
CA SER A 103 -19.84 3.52 -3.06
C SER A 103 -19.96 2.37 -2.06
N ILE A 104 -20.60 2.66 -0.94
CA ILE A 104 -20.83 1.72 0.17
C ILE A 104 -22.29 1.85 0.59
N TRP A 105 -22.98 0.73 0.72
CA TRP A 105 -24.37 0.71 1.18
C TRP A 105 -24.71 -0.60 1.90
N ILE A 106 -25.79 -0.57 2.66
CA ILE A 106 -26.36 -1.78 3.27
C ILE A 106 -27.44 -2.32 2.33
N GLU A 107 -27.22 -3.51 1.82
CA GLU A 107 -28.21 -4.24 1.03
C GLU A 107 -29.06 -5.11 1.94
N ARG A 108 -30.38 -4.96 1.79
CA ARG A 108 -31.40 -5.63 2.61
C ARG A 108 -32.29 -6.54 1.78
N ASP A 109 -32.27 -6.37 0.47
CA ASP A 109 -33.02 -7.17 -0.49
C ASP A 109 -32.28 -8.49 -0.74
N PRO A 110 -32.80 -9.64 -0.25
CA PRO A 110 -32.12 -10.92 -0.41
C PRO A 110 -31.94 -11.33 -1.88
N GLU A 111 -32.76 -10.79 -2.80
CA GLU A 111 -32.64 -11.07 -4.24
C GLU A 111 -31.42 -10.37 -4.87
N LYS A 112 -30.87 -9.34 -4.20
CA LYS A 112 -29.69 -8.57 -4.65
C LYS A 112 -28.38 -9.04 -4.01
N LEU A 113 -28.44 -10.05 -3.14
CA LEU A 113 -27.28 -10.63 -2.47
C LEU A 113 -26.74 -11.82 -3.27
N THR A 114 -25.43 -11.84 -3.49
CA THR A 114 -24.74 -12.98 -4.11
C THR A 114 -24.71 -14.21 -3.18
N LEU A 115 -24.64 -13.98 -1.87
CA LEU A 115 -24.83 -15.02 -0.86
C LEU A 115 -26.34 -15.20 -0.63
N GLY A 116 -26.98 -15.97 -1.52
CA GLY A 116 -28.43 -16.16 -1.54
C GLY A 116 -29.04 -16.59 -0.20
N ASN A 117 -30.27 -16.13 0.06
CA ASN A 117 -31.09 -16.42 1.25
C ASN A 117 -30.56 -15.90 2.60
N SER A 118 -29.72 -14.87 2.60
CA SER A 118 -29.47 -14.14 3.84
C SER A 118 -30.64 -13.21 4.16
N SER A 119 -31.40 -13.50 5.20
CA SER A 119 -32.31 -12.51 5.83
C SER A 119 -31.54 -11.41 6.59
N ILE A 120 -30.20 -11.53 6.62
CA ILE A 120 -29.29 -10.62 7.30
C ILE A 120 -28.83 -9.57 6.29
N PRO A 121 -28.95 -8.26 6.62
CA PRO A 121 -28.40 -7.18 5.82
C PRO A 121 -26.91 -7.37 5.58
N MET A 122 -26.44 -7.08 4.37
CA MET A 122 -25.04 -7.19 3.98
C MET A 122 -24.48 -5.83 3.59
N LEU A 123 -23.22 -5.58 3.94
CA LEU A 123 -22.51 -4.42 3.45
C LEU A 123 -22.05 -4.72 2.03
N LYS A 124 -22.41 -3.86 1.08
CA LYS A 124 -21.88 -3.89 -0.29
C LYS A 124 -20.91 -2.75 -0.47
N ILE A 125 -19.76 -3.07 -1.06
CA ILE A 125 -18.72 -2.11 -1.40
C ILE A 125 -18.45 -2.23 -2.89
N LYS A 126 -18.73 -1.17 -3.64
CA LYS A 126 -18.28 -1.01 -5.02
C LYS A 126 -16.96 -0.27 -4.99
N ARG A 127 -15.91 -0.86 -5.56
CA ARG A 127 -14.56 -0.28 -5.63
C ARG A 127 -14.21 0.11 -7.04
N LYS A 128 -13.50 1.22 -7.20
CA LYS A 128 -12.97 1.74 -8.45
C LYS A 128 -11.46 1.48 -8.52
N TYR A 129 -10.97 1.08 -9.69
CA TYR A 129 -9.54 0.89 -9.93
C TYR A 129 -9.16 1.26 -11.37
N LEU A 130 -7.87 1.51 -11.61
CA LEU A 130 -7.35 1.91 -12.92
C LEU A 130 -6.91 0.68 -13.73
N MET A 131 -7.34 0.62 -14.98
CA MET A 131 -6.97 -0.43 -15.95
C MET A 131 -5.68 -0.08 -16.69
N PRO A 132 -4.97 -1.07 -17.27
CA PRO A 132 -3.76 -0.83 -18.06
C PRO A 132 -3.93 0.14 -19.23
N ASP A 133 -5.14 0.26 -19.78
CA ASP A 133 -5.46 1.17 -20.90
C ASP A 133 -5.83 2.59 -20.45
N GLY A 134 -5.79 2.87 -19.14
CA GLY A 134 -6.14 4.15 -18.54
C GLY A 134 -7.63 4.34 -18.27
N THR A 135 -8.47 3.34 -18.54
CA THR A 135 -9.90 3.37 -18.17
C THR A 135 -10.12 2.98 -16.71
N PHE A 136 -11.32 3.24 -16.21
CA PHE A 136 -11.72 2.83 -14.85
C PHE A 136 -12.66 1.64 -14.92
N GLU A 137 -12.39 0.65 -14.08
CA GLU A 137 -13.29 -0.47 -13.83
C GLU A 137 -13.74 -0.53 -12.37
N TYR A 138 -14.74 -1.38 -12.13
CA TYR A 138 -15.35 -1.53 -10.83
C TYR A 138 -15.46 -2.99 -10.40
N SER A 139 -15.11 -3.25 -9.16
CA SER A 139 -15.37 -4.53 -8.48
C SER A 139 -16.44 -4.33 -7.41
N THR A 140 -17.15 -5.39 -7.04
CA THR A 140 -18.12 -5.36 -5.95
C THR A 140 -17.82 -6.49 -4.98
N SER A 141 -17.82 -6.20 -3.69
CA SER A 141 -17.77 -7.22 -2.64
C SER A 141 -18.97 -7.14 -1.73
N GLU A 142 -19.29 -8.26 -1.09
CA GLU A 142 -20.33 -8.36 -0.07
C GLU A 142 -19.72 -8.93 1.22
N SER A 143 -20.07 -8.34 2.35
CA SER A 143 -19.62 -8.84 3.65
C SER A 143 -20.69 -8.67 4.72
N SER A 144 -20.81 -9.67 5.60
CA SER A 144 -21.54 -9.52 6.84
C SER A 144 -20.85 -8.51 7.75
N PHE A 145 -21.62 -7.77 8.54
CA PHE A 145 -21.10 -6.86 9.56
C PHE A 145 -21.78 -7.13 10.89
N ARG A 146 -21.10 -6.77 11.99
CA ARG A 146 -21.72 -6.83 13.31
C ARG A 146 -22.63 -5.63 13.47
N TYR A 147 -23.90 -5.86 13.77
CA TYR A 147 -24.83 -4.80 14.11
C TYR A 147 -25.63 -5.14 15.36
N LYS A 148 -26.13 -4.09 16.01
CA LYS A 148 -27.17 -4.16 17.03
C LYS A 148 -28.33 -3.34 16.51
N GLU A 149 -29.55 -3.73 16.87
CA GLU A 149 -30.72 -2.92 16.54
C GLU A 149 -30.87 -1.77 17.55
N PRO A 150 -31.16 -0.54 17.10
CA PRO A 150 -31.27 -0.11 15.70
C PRO A 150 -29.90 0.01 15.00
N ILE A 151 -29.84 -0.35 13.71
CA ILE A 151 -28.61 -0.28 12.91
C ILE A 151 -28.20 1.19 12.68
N ASP A 152 -26.98 1.54 13.11
CA ASP A 152 -26.32 2.80 12.77
C ASP A 152 -25.57 2.64 11.43
N GLU A 153 -26.29 2.87 10.33
CA GLU A 153 -25.75 2.68 8.98
C GLU A 153 -24.59 3.62 8.69
N ASP A 154 -24.66 4.87 9.16
CA ASP A 154 -23.64 5.89 8.92
C ASP A 154 -22.30 5.49 9.55
N SER A 155 -22.32 5.03 10.80
CA SER A 155 -21.10 4.54 11.46
C SER A 155 -20.51 3.30 10.76
N ILE A 156 -21.37 2.41 10.25
CA ILE A 156 -20.93 1.25 9.47
C ILE A 156 -20.30 1.71 8.16
N ILE A 157 -20.96 2.58 7.39
CA ILE A 157 -20.43 3.08 6.11
C ILE A 157 -19.12 3.84 6.33
N GLU A 158 -19.06 4.73 7.32
CA GLU A 158 -17.87 5.55 7.63
C GLU A 158 -16.66 4.67 7.96
N SER A 159 -16.85 3.63 8.78
CA SER A 159 -15.77 2.71 9.16
C SER A 159 -15.20 1.89 8.00
N HIS A 160 -15.86 1.87 6.84
CA HIS A 160 -15.46 1.11 5.66
C HIS A 160 -15.00 1.99 4.49
N LYS A 161 -14.99 3.33 4.60
CA LYS A 161 -14.54 4.24 3.53
C LYS A 161 -13.08 4.03 3.10
N ASN A 162 -12.25 3.50 4.01
CA ASN A 162 -10.85 3.22 3.76
C ASN A 162 -10.57 1.73 3.47
N TRP A 163 -11.60 0.90 3.30
CA TRP A 163 -11.45 -0.53 2.98
C TRP A 163 -11.09 -0.75 1.51
N ILE A 164 -9.82 -0.55 1.22
CA ILE A 164 -9.20 -0.85 -0.05
C ILE A 164 -9.08 -2.36 -0.29
N ASP A 165 -8.94 -2.71 -1.57
CA ASP A 165 -8.51 -4.04 -2.02
C ASP A 165 -7.34 -3.86 -3.00
N ILE A 166 -6.67 -4.93 -3.39
CA ILE A 166 -5.55 -4.88 -4.33
C ILE A 166 -6.08 -4.64 -5.75
N ASN A 167 -5.42 -3.76 -6.51
CA ASN A 167 -5.55 -3.73 -7.97
C ASN A 167 -4.53 -4.70 -8.60
N TYR A 168 -4.96 -5.92 -8.90
CA TYR A 168 -4.09 -6.96 -9.47
C TYR A 168 -3.65 -6.67 -10.91
N VAL A 169 -4.44 -5.89 -11.65
CA VAL A 169 -4.14 -5.55 -13.04
C VAL A 169 -3.43 -4.21 -13.19
N GLY A 170 -3.36 -3.40 -12.14
CA GLY A 170 -2.74 -2.08 -12.11
C GLY A 170 -1.22 -2.12 -12.34
N SER A 171 -0.65 -0.98 -12.74
CA SER A 171 0.77 -0.88 -13.11
C SER A 171 1.71 -1.25 -11.98
N TYR A 172 1.34 -1.03 -10.72
CA TYR A 172 2.13 -1.44 -9.57
C TYR A 172 2.24 -2.97 -9.45
N SER A 173 1.11 -3.69 -9.50
CA SER A 173 1.11 -5.15 -9.46
C SER A 173 1.88 -5.74 -10.65
N ARG A 174 1.73 -5.17 -11.85
CA ARG A 174 2.50 -5.59 -13.03
C ARG A 174 4.01 -5.33 -12.85
N ALA A 175 4.38 -4.19 -12.28
CA ALA A 175 5.78 -3.83 -12.04
C ALA A 175 6.42 -4.76 -11.01
N LEU A 176 5.73 -5.10 -9.91
CA LEU A 176 6.20 -6.11 -8.97
C LEU A 176 6.37 -7.48 -9.62
N ASN A 177 5.41 -7.90 -10.46
CA ASN A 177 5.49 -9.19 -11.15
C ASN A 177 6.68 -9.26 -12.14
N SER A 178 7.06 -8.16 -12.78
CA SER A 178 8.25 -8.11 -13.65
C SER A 178 9.58 -8.33 -12.91
N ILE A 179 9.60 -8.19 -11.58
CA ILE A 179 10.77 -8.40 -10.73
C ILE A 179 10.55 -9.52 -9.70
N SER A 180 9.57 -10.39 -9.94
CA SER A 180 9.13 -11.42 -9.00
C SER A 180 10.22 -12.43 -8.62
N ASP A 181 11.13 -12.76 -9.53
CA ASP A 181 12.20 -13.75 -9.36
C ASP A 181 13.48 -13.21 -8.69
N LYS A 182 13.48 -11.95 -8.24
CA LYS A 182 14.71 -11.26 -7.79
C LYS A 182 15.13 -11.57 -6.37
N SER A 183 14.23 -12.08 -5.55
CA SER A 183 14.59 -12.58 -4.23
C SER A 183 13.55 -13.59 -3.75
N ASP A 184 13.99 -14.54 -2.94
CA ASP A 184 13.09 -15.49 -2.27
C ASP A 184 11.97 -14.77 -1.52
N PHE A 185 12.28 -13.61 -0.92
CA PHE A 185 11.27 -12.79 -0.26
C PHE A 185 10.17 -12.29 -1.23
N LEU A 186 10.53 -11.85 -2.44
CA LEU A 186 9.57 -11.35 -3.41
C LEU A 186 8.69 -12.46 -3.98
N ILE A 187 9.27 -13.64 -4.23
CA ILE A 187 8.52 -14.83 -4.66
C ILE A 187 7.47 -15.17 -3.60
N ASP A 188 7.91 -15.35 -2.34
CA ASP A 188 7.03 -15.71 -1.23
C ASP A 188 5.99 -14.61 -0.96
N TYR A 189 6.38 -13.34 -1.05
CA TYR A 189 5.49 -12.21 -0.82
C TYR A 189 4.36 -12.15 -1.86
N LEU A 190 4.70 -12.31 -3.15
CA LEU A 190 3.71 -12.26 -4.23
C LEU A 190 2.75 -13.46 -4.19
N ASP A 191 3.24 -14.66 -3.88
CA ASP A 191 2.42 -15.86 -3.72
C ASP A 191 1.35 -15.68 -2.61
N ILE A 192 1.77 -15.15 -1.46
CA ILE A 192 0.84 -14.91 -0.35
C ILE A 192 -0.13 -13.78 -0.69
N ARG A 193 0.33 -12.72 -1.35
CA ARG A 193 -0.51 -11.59 -1.75
C ARG A 193 -1.59 -12.03 -2.74
N GLU A 194 -1.25 -12.87 -3.71
CA GLU A 194 -2.20 -13.42 -4.68
C GLU A 194 -3.21 -14.35 -4.01
N THR A 195 -2.76 -15.16 -3.04
CA THR A 195 -3.62 -16.13 -2.35
C THR A 195 -4.54 -15.50 -1.30
N ALA A 196 -4.03 -14.55 -0.52
CA ALA A 196 -4.70 -14.02 0.67
C ALA A 196 -5.35 -12.65 0.44
N GLY A 197 -4.99 -11.94 -0.63
CA GLY A 197 -5.39 -10.55 -0.81
C GLY A 197 -4.59 -9.61 0.07
N THR A 198 -5.28 -8.66 0.69
CA THR A 198 -4.65 -7.70 1.62
C THR A 198 -4.13 -8.44 2.86
N ILE A 199 -2.84 -8.26 3.17
CA ILE A 199 -2.17 -8.94 4.28
C ILE A 199 -2.03 -7.96 5.44
N ASP A 200 -2.29 -8.41 6.67
CA ASP A 200 -2.03 -7.60 7.86
C ASP A 200 -0.56 -7.10 7.87
N PRO A 201 -0.32 -5.78 7.97
CA PRO A 201 1.02 -5.19 7.94
C PRO A 201 2.00 -5.80 8.96
N ARG A 202 1.49 -6.30 10.09
CA ARG A 202 2.31 -6.96 11.13
C ARG A 202 2.91 -8.28 10.64
N ILE A 203 2.15 -9.03 9.83
CA ILE A 203 2.60 -10.28 9.22
C ILE A 203 3.68 -9.99 8.18
N ILE A 204 3.49 -8.96 7.35
CA ILE A 204 4.48 -8.54 6.35
C ILE A 204 5.79 -8.13 7.05
N ALA A 205 5.70 -7.32 8.10
CA ALA A 205 6.86 -6.88 8.88
C ALA A 205 7.62 -8.05 9.53
N ASP A 206 6.91 -8.99 10.16
CA ASP A 206 7.51 -10.21 10.74
C ASP A 206 8.23 -11.04 9.66
N ARG A 207 7.61 -11.23 8.49
CA ARG A 207 8.22 -11.96 7.36
C ARG A 207 9.47 -11.25 6.81
N MET A 208 9.44 -9.93 6.65
CA MET A 208 10.60 -9.15 6.23
C MET A 208 11.78 -9.32 7.22
N LEU A 209 11.49 -9.29 8.53
CA LEU A 209 12.49 -9.48 9.58
C LEU A 209 13.07 -10.90 9.58
N LYS A 210 12.23 -11.94 9.46
CA LYS A 210 12.66 -13.34 9.41
C LYS A 210 13.50 -13.64 8.17
N SER A 211 13.12 -13.07 7.03
CA SER A 211 13.83 -13.22 5.75
C SER A 211 15.10 -12.36 5.67
N LYS A 212 15.35 -11.51 6.68
CA LYS A 212 16.53 -10.62 6.77
C LYS A 212 16.70 -9.77 5.50
N VAL A 213 15.59 -9.25 4.97
CA VAL A 213 15.60 -8.44 3.75
C VAL A 213 16.57 -7.26 3.86
N ASN A 214 17.16 -6.86 2.75
CA ASN A 214 18.02 -5.68 2.73
C ASN A 214 17.15 -4.41 2.83
N LEU A 215 17.08 -3.78 4.01
CA LEU A 215 16.29 -2.56 4.23
C LEU A 215 16.83 -1.31 3.50
N ASN A 216 17.97 -1.42 2.79
CA ASN A 216 18.42 -0.39 1.85
C ASN A 216 17.97 -0.66 0.41
N ASP A 217 17.36 -1.82 0.14
CA ASP A 217 16.92 -2.22 -1.19
C ASP A 217 15.77 -1.35 -1.71
N TYR A 218 15.84 -1.04 -3.01
CA TYR A 218 14.90 -0.17 -3.71
C TYR A 218 13.45 -0.70 -3.66
N PHE A 219 13.26 -2.01 -3.86
CA PHE A 219 11.94 -2.63 -3.92
C PHE A 219 11.39 -2.86 -2.51
N ILE A 220 12.24 -3.28 -1.57
CA ILE A 220 11.82 -3.50 -0.17
C ILE A 220 11.24 -2.22 0.44
N LYS A 221 11.90 -1.07 0.23
CA LYS A 221 11.37 0.22 0.72
C LYS A 221 9.99 0.53 0.14
N ARG A 222 9.79 0.24 -1.14
CA ARG A 222 8.52 0.51 -1.85
C ARG A 222 7.39 -0.38 -1.33
N ILE A 223 7.66 -1.66 -1.10
CA ILE A 223 6.70 -2.58 -0.47
C ILE A 223 6.36 -2.10 0.95
N ILE A 224 7.33 -1.63 1.73
CA ILE A 224 7.02 -1.04 3.05
C ILE A 224 6.07 0.16 2.89
N ILE A 225 6.30 1.03 1.92
CA ILE A 225 5.42 2.20 1.72
C ILE A 225 4.00 1.78 1.31
N THR A 226 3.83 0.84 0.38
CA THR A 226 2.50 0.50 -0.16
C THR A 226 1.73 -0.54 0.66
N GLU A 227 2.40 -1.36 1.46
CA GLU A 227 1.71 -2.44 2.18
C GLU A 227 1.61 -2.20 3.69
N ILE A 228 2.39 -1.25 4.20
CA ILE A 228 2.49 -1.02 5.64
C ILE A 228 2.12 0.42 6.02
N VAL A 229 2.54 1.41 5.22
CA VAL A 229 2.42 2.83 5.61
C VAL A 229 1.12 3.48 5.13
N TYR A 230 0.73 3.22 3.87
CA TYR A 230 -0.47 3.76 3.22
C TYR A 230 -1.45 2.65 2.88
#